data_AF-A0A0G1EWG4-F1
#
_entry.id   AF-A0A0G1EWG4-F1
#
_cell.length_a   1.000
_cell.length_b   1.000
_cell.length_c   1.000
_cell.angle_alpha   90.00
_cell.angle_beta   90.00
_cell.angle_gamma   90.00
#
_symmetry.space_group_name_H-M   'P 1'
#
loop_
_entity.id
_entity.type
_entity.pdbx_description
1 polymer ?
#
loop_
_entity_poly.entity_id
_entity_poly.type
_entity_poly.pdbx_seq_one_letter_code
_entity_poly.pdbx_strand_id
1 'polypeptide(L)'
;MKLFFSKCKHYSHRGLLHLWDHFVPHERNYHHPHVLKHRVLAGYSILLVLLKVLAIIAPIALPSSSLYSSAITPENIVNLTNQTRDNLDLPKLAVNDLLTQAAAAKAQDMAANNYFAHISPSGLTPWSWMIQAGYKYKYAGENLAVHFTSAEGVQEGWLASPSHRANIVNQNYTEIGIGVVMGEFEGYPTTFVVQMFGTSSTATQPIAVVTVPPSTSTTTPVITPSAPQQPEVASATEPVVEPEPVQPVVTPEPVKTEPATAPLPVLIPTLDESSVAIVQQDGYYDVKLSMLNANSVAAYLGSDWSQLTNSADQPNIWSGQIAYNKTTLGQNGEQLSVVAASASGETERYTLAWVAPDIKTQNFYTFNEGSDRYAKLFGFLTIHNLNDSVRIGHTVFVLALAVILSII
;
A
#
# COMPACT_ATOMS: atom_id res chain seq x y z
N MET A 1 35.95 4.00 -66.53
CA MET A 1 35.86 5.28 -65.78
C MET A 1 34.76 6.12 -66.42
N LYS A 2 33.81 6.66 -65.64
CA LYS A 2 32.55 7.32 -66.09
C LYS A 2 31.54 6.33 -66.75
N LEU A 3 30.24 6.41 -66.54
CA LEU A 3 29.41 7.27 -65.67
C LEU A 3 28.20 6.47 -65.15
N PHE A 4 27.99 6.49 -63.82
CA PHE A 4 26.81 5.95 -63.14
C PHE A 4 25.73 7.06 -63.04
N PHE A 5 24.49 6.67 -62.72
CA PHE A 5 23.34 7.56 -62.43
C PHE A 5 22.75 8.38 -63.60
N SER A 6 21.83 7.74 -64.32
CA SER A 6 20.67 8.44 -64.92
C SER A 6 19.39 7.98 -64.21
N LYS A 7 18.39 8.87 -64.11
CA LYS A 7 17.07 8.70 -63.44
C LYS A 7 17.07 8.60 -61.90
N CYS A 8 17.18 9.75 -61.21
CA CYS A 8 16.36 10.06 -60.02
C CYS A 8 16.50 11.53 -59.58
N LYS A 9 15.84 12.48 -60.26
CA LYS A 9 15.80 13.88 -59.81
C LYS A 9 14.64 14.73 -60.40
N HIS A 10 13.38 14.36 -60.14
CA HIS A 10 12.24 15.20 -60.54
C HIS A 10 11.00 15.24 -59.64
N TYR A 11 11.08 14.77 -58.39
CA TYR A 11 9.96 14.82 -57.42
C TYR A 11 10.42 15.21 -55.99
N SER A 12 10.59 16.52 -55.73
CA SER A 12 10.59 17.05 -54.34
C SER A 12 10.38 18.56 -54.16
N HIS A 13 10.35 19.39 -55.21
CA HIS A 13 10.38 20.87 -55.05
C HIS A 13 9.02 21.60 -55.05
N ARG A 14 7.88 20.95 -55.29
CA ARG A 14 6.57 21.64 -55.32
C ARG A 14 5.91 21.88 -53.95
N GLY A 15 6.18 21.06 -52.94
CA GLY A 15 5.55 21.17 -51.61
C GLY A 15 6.03 22.39 -50.81
N LEU A 16 7.35 22.56 -50.70
CA LEU A 16 7.97 23.66 -49.94
C LEU A 16 7.65 25.06 -50.49
N LEU A 17 7.49 25.19 -51.82
CA LEU A 17 7.13 26.46 -52.45
C LEU A 17 5.76 26.98 -52.03
N HIS A 18 4.82 26.11 -51.66
CA HIS A 18 3.48 26.53 -51.22
C HIS A 18 3.43 27.00 -49.77
N LEU A 19 4.30 26.53 -48.89
CA LEU A 19 4.38 27.04 -47.51
C LEU A 19 4.85 28.51 -47.50
N TRP A 20 5.77 28.87 -48.39
CA TRP A 20 6.31 30.23 -48.46
C TRP A 20 5.25 31.28 -48.85
N ASP A 21 4.36 30.93 -49.81
CA ASP A 21 3.21 31.76 -50.23
C ASP A 21 2.30 32.19 -49.05
N HIS A 22 2.27 31.42 -47.97
CA HIS A 22 1.33 31.62 -46.86
C HIS A 22 1.83 32.62 -45.81
N PHE A 23 3.15 32.71 -45.61
CA PHE A 23 3.77 33.47 -44.52
C PHE A 23 4.59 34.68 -44.98
N VAL A 24 5.21 34.65 -46.17
CA VAL A 24 6.17 35.68 -46.60
C VAL A 24 5.60 36.50 -47.77
N PRO A 25 5.52 37.85 -47.69
CA PRO A 25 5.10 38.68 -48.81
C PRO A 25 6.10 38.62 -49.97
N HIS A 26 5.63 38.26 -51.18
CA HIS A 26 6.43 38.27 -52.40
C HIS A 26 5.54 38.43 -53.65
N GLU A 27 6.13 38.74 -54.81
CA GLU A 27 5.36 39.03 -56.04
C GLU A 27 4.34 37.95 -56.41
N ARG A 28 4.70 36.66 -56.27
CA ARG A 28 3.83 35.50 -56.54
C ARG A 28 2.59 35.40 -55.61
N ASN A 29 2.56 36.05 -54.45
CA ASN A 29 1.36 36.17 -53.59
C ASN A 29 0.82 37.61 -53.55
N TYR A 30 1.23 38.45 -54.51
CA TYR A 30 0.88 39.87 -54.60
C TYR A 30 1.21 40.65 -53.31
N HIS A 31 2.26 40.24 -52.60
CA HIS A 31 2.64 40.76 -51.28
C HIS A 31 1.55 40.63 -50.19
N HIS A 32 0.61 39.70 -50.35
CA HIS A 32 -0.49 39.44 -49.42
C HIS A 32 -0.43 38.00 -48.86
N PRO A 33 0.30 37.78 -47.73
CA PRO A 33 0.37 36.48 -47.06
C PRO A 33 -1.02 35.91 -46.77
N HIS A 34 -1.25 34.66 -47.15
CA HIS A 34 -2.57 34.05 -47.04
C HIS A 34 -3.07 33.91 -45.59
N VAL A 35 -2.14 33.72 -44.64
CA VAL A 35 -2.43 33.62 -43.19
C VAL A 35 -3.00 34.93 -42.61
N LEU A 36 -2.65 36.08 -43.20
CA LEU A 36 -3.08 37.40 -42.72
C LEU A 36 -4.35 37.92 -43.43
N LYS A 37 -5.02 37.11 -44.26
CA LYS A 37 -6.29 37.48 -44.88
C LYS A 37 -7.40 37.51 -43.82
N HIS A 38 -8.25 38.54 -43.84
CA HIS A 38 -9.31 38.77 -42.85
C HIS A 38 -10.20 37.54 -42.55
N ARG A 39 -10.52 36.72 -43.56
CA ARG A 39 -11.31 35.48 -43.38
C ARG A 39 -10.56 34.41 -42.57
N VAL A 40 -9.25 34.32 -42.74
CA VAL A 40 -8.38 33.37 -42.04
C VAL A 40 -8.14 33.85 -40.61
N LEU A 41 -7.91 35.15 -40.43
CA LEU A 41 -7.84 35.78 -39.10
C LEU A 41 -9.14 35.60 -38.30
N ALA A 42 -10.31 35.77 -38.93
CA ALA A 42 -11.60 35.47 -38.29
C ALA A 42 -11.72 33.98 -37.90
N GLY A 43 -11.24 33.06 -38.75
CA GLY A 43 -11.13 31.64 -38.44
C GLY A 43 -10.25 31.35 -37.22
N TYR A 44 -9.08 31.99 -37.14
CA TYR A 44 -8.20 31.89 -35.96
C TYR A 44 -8.85 32.48 -34.71
N SER A 45 -9.57 33.61 -34.80
CA SER A 45 -10.29 34.19 -33.66
C SER A 45 -11.37 33.23 -33.14
N ILE A 46 -12.15 32.61 -34.02
CA ILE A 46 -13.15 31.59 -33.65
C ILE A 46 -12.48 30.38 -33.00
N LEU A 47 -11.38 29.88 -33.59
CA LEU A 47 -10.61 28.76 -33.03
C LEU A 47 -10.07 29.07 -31.63
N LEU A 48 -9.50 30.26 -31.40
CA LEU A 48 -8.97 30.67 -30.09
C LEU A 48 -10.08 30.83 -29.04
N VAL A 49 -11.27 31.30 -29.43
CA VAL A 49 -12.44 31.35 -28.54
C VAL A 49 -12.92 29.94 -28.19
N LEU A 50 -13.01 29.04 -29.17
CA LEU A 50 -13.38 27.63 -28.92
C LEU A 50 -12.38 26.92 -28.02
N LEU A 51 -11.07 27.13 -28.22
CA LEU A 51 -10.01 26.59 -27.36
C LEU A 51 -10.10 27.15 -25.92
N LYS A 52 -10.39 28.45 -25.75
CA LYS A 52 -10.63 29.04 -24.42
C LYS A 52 -11.87 28.46 -23.73
N VAL A 53 -12.98 28.31 -24.45
CA VAL A 53 -14.21 27.72 -23.91
C VAL A 53 -13.97 26.25 -23.51
N LEU A 54 -13.28 25.48 -24.35
CA LEU A 54 -12.90 24.10 -24.04
C LEU A 54 -12.00 24.01 -22.80
N ALA A 55 -11.01 24.90 -22.66
CA ALA A 55 -10.14 24.95 -21.49
C ALA A 55 -10.86 25.33 -20.18
N ILE A 56 -11.99 26.04 -20.25
CA ILE A 56 -12.82 26.39 -19.09
C ILE A 56 -13.80 25.26 -18.73
N ILE A 57 -14.31 24.52 -19.73
CA ILE A 57 -15.28 23.43 -19.52
C ILE A 57 -14.60 22.10 -19.15
N ALA A 58 -13.41 21.80 -19.71
CA ALA A 58 -12.72 20.54 -19.49
C ALA A 58 -12.45 20.20 -18.00
N PRO A 59 -12.05 21.14 -17.11
CA PRO A 59 -11.87 20.85 -15.68
C PRO A 59 -13.17 20.54 -14.93
N ILE A 60 -14.34 20.84 -15.52
CA ILE A 60 -15.66 20.57 -14.93
C ILE A 60 -16.18 19.20 -15.41
N ALA A 61 -15.81 18.78 -16.62
CA ALA A 61 -16.27 17.55 -17.25
C ALA A 61 -15.35 16.33 -17.02
N LEU A 62 -14.11 16.54 -16.54
CA LEU A 62 -13.14 15.49 -16.27
C LEU A 62 -12.90 15.36 -14.75
N PRO A 63 -12.82 14.14 -14.19
CA PRO A 63 -12.56 13.95 -12.77
C PRO A 63 -11.18 14.49 -12.38
N SER A 64 -11.15 15.29 -11.30
CA SER A 64 -10.01 16.13 -10.91
C SER A 64 -8.76 15.40 -10.42
N SER A 65 -8.76 14.06 -10.36
CA SER A 65 -7.63 13.26 -9.86
C SER A 65 -6.40 13.24 -10.79
N SER A 66 -6.56 13.64 -12.06
CA SER A 66 -5.50 13.51 -13.08
C SER A 66 -4.69 14.78 -13.36
N LEU A 67 -5.07 15.94 -12.80
CA LEU A 67 -4.48 17.24 -13.14
C LEU A 67 -3.61 17.85 -12.03
N TYR A 68 -3.61 17.27 -10.84
CA TYR A 68 -2.79 17.71 -9.70
C TYR A 68 -2.05 16.51 -9.12
N SER A 69 -0.82 16.29 -9.59
CA SER A 69 0.14 15.38 -8.99
C SER A 69 0.84 16.10 -7.84
N SER A 70 0.48 15.83 -6.59
CA SER A 70 1.15 16.41 -5.43
C SER A 70 2.42 15.67 -5.07
N ALA A 71 3.37 16.37 -4.44
CA ALA A 71 4.62 15.76 -3.98
C ALA A 71 4.34 14.71 -2.90
N ILE A 72 5.15 13.65 -2.86
CA ILE A 72 5.08 12.65 -1.79
C ILE A 72 5.55 13.30 -0.48
N THR A 73 4.59 13.69 0.35
CA THR A 73 4.82 14.26 1.69
C THR A 73 3.94 13.53 2.71
N PRO A 74 4.34 13.46 3.99
CA PRO A 74 3.50 12.93 5.06
C PRO A 74 2.09 13.52 5.09
N GLU A 75 1.98 14.84 4.91
CA GLU A 75 0.72 15.58 4.91
C GLU A 75 -0.20 15.17 3.75
N ASN A 76 0.32 15.10 2.51
CA ASN A 76 -0.48 14.73 1.35
C ASN A 76 -0.99 13.28 1.47
N ILE A 77 -0.14 12.36 1.94
CA ILE A 77 -0.52 10.95 2.15
C ILE A 77 -1.60 10.82 3.24
N VAL A 78 -1.48 11.53 4.37
CA VAL A 78 -2.51 11.57 5.42
C VAL A 78 -3.81 12.14 4.88
N ASN A 79 -3.75 13.25 4.13
CA ASN A 79 -4.94 13.90 3.56
C ASN A 79 -5.67 12.98 2.57
N LEU A 80 -4.96 12.31 1.65
CA LEU A 80 -5.52 11.36 0.70
C LEU A 80 -6.11 10.11 1.40
N THR A 81 -5.44 9.62 2.44
CA THR A 81 -5.95 8.51 3.27
C THR A 81 -7.24 8.90 3.99
N ASN A 82 -7.25 10.07 4.64
CA ASN A 82 -8.42 10.56 5.35
C ASN A 82 -9.56 10.97 4.41
N GLN A 83 -9.29 11.47 3.21
CA GLN A 83 -10.29 11.70 2.17
C GLN A 83 -10.93 10.39 1.70
N THR A 84 -10.13 9.34 1.52
CA THR A 84 -10.64 8.01 1.17
C THR A 84 -11.56 7.45 2.27
N ARG A 85 -11.21 7.66 3.54
CA ARG A 85 -12.02 7.26 4.69
C ARG A 85 -13.31 8.09 4.79
N ASP A 86 -13.25 9.41 4.59
CA ASP A 86 -14.40 10.31 4.55
C ASP A 86 -15.41 9.90 3.47
N ASN A 87 -14.93 9.56 2.27
CA ASN A 87 -15.74 9.06 1.14
C ASN A 87 -16.42 7.70 1.40
N LEU A 88 -16.09 7.03 2.51
CA LEU A 88 -16.63 5.73 2.93
C LEU A 88 -17.32 5.81 4.31
N ASP A 89 -17.64 7.02 4.79
CA ASP A 89 -18.22 7.30 6.10
C ASP A 89 -17.40 6.74 7.29
N LEU A 90 -16.08 6.61 7.13
CA LEU A 90 -15.16 6.10 8.14
C LEU A 90 -14.52 7.24 8.95
N PRO A 91 -14.31 7.07 10.27
CA PRO A 91 -13.62 8.08 11.09
C PRO A 91 -12.21 8.40 10.57
N LYS A 92 -11.89 9.69 10.51
CA LYS A 92 -10.55 10.19 10.16
C LYS A 92 -9.52 9.79 11.21
N LEU A 93 -8.32 9.46 10.75
CA LEU A 93 -7.18 9.08 11.55
C LEU A 93 -6.44 10.34 12.02
N ALA A 94 -6.10 10.40 13.31
CA ALA A 94 -5.28 11.47 13.87
C ALA A 94 -3.79 11.18 13.63
N VAL A 95 -3.01 12.20 13.26
CA VAL A 95 -1.55 12.03 13.16
C VAL A 95 -0.96 11.83 14.56
N ASN A 96 -0.12 10.81 14.71
CA ASN A 96 0.60 10.50 15.95
C ASN A 96 2.12 10.59 15.71
N ASP A 97 2.82 11.37 16.55
CA ASP A 97 4.25 11.63 16.40
C ASP A 97 5.11 10.38 16.64
N LEU A 98 4.68 9.44 17.49
CA LEU A 98 5.42 8.20 17.76
C LEU A 98 5.28 7.23 16.57
N LEU A 99 4.10 7.11 15.98
CA LEU A 99 3.90 6.38 14.71
C LEU A 99 4.69 7.01 13.57
N THR A 100 4.76 8.34 13.52
CA THR A 100 5.53 9.07 12.50
C THR A 100 7.03 8.84 12.65
N GLN A 101 7.56 8.83 13.89
CA GLN A 101 8.94 8.45 14.18
C GLN A 101 9.25 6.99 13.81
N ALA A 102 8.36 6.06 14.15
CA ALA A 102 8.50 4.65 13.79
C ALA A 102 8.52 4.43 12.27
N ALA A 103 7.60 5.07 11.54
CA ALA A 103 7.53 4.99 10.08
C ALA A 103 8.75 5.63 9.41
N ALA A 104 9.24 6.77 9.92
CA ALA A 104 10.46 7.40 9.44
C ALA A 104 11.71 6.52 9.68
N ALA A 105 11.83 5.90 10.86
CA ALA A 105 12.93 4.99 11.18
C ALA A 105 12.92 3.74 10.26
N LYS A 106 11.74 3.15 10.01
CA LYS A 106 11.56 2.05 9.05
C LYS A 106 11.96 2.46 7.62
N ALA A 107 11.56 3.65 7.18
CA ALA A 107 11.91 4.17 5.86
C ALA A 107 13.42 4.44 5.71
N GLN A 108 14.06 4.95 6.77
CA GLN A 108 15.51 5.15 6.83
C GLN A 108 16.26 3.80 6.79
N ASP A 109 15.77 2.78 7.51
CA ASP A 109 16.37 1.44 7.53
C ASP A 109 16.30 0.77 6.15
N MET A 110 15.17 0.88 5.45
CA MET A 110 15.01 0.42 4.06
C MET A 110 15.99 1.12 3.10
N ALA A 111 16.09 2.45 3.19
CA ALA A 111 17.00 3.24 2.36
C ALA A 111 18.48 2.97 2.66
N ALA A 112 18.84 2.77 3.93
CA ALA A 112 20.23 2.54 4.36
C ALA A 112 20.73 1.12 4.04
N ASN A 113 19.84 0.13 4.08
CA ASN A 113 20.19 -1.28 3.85
C ASN A 113 19.73 -1.82 2.48
N ASN A 114 19.25 -0.94 1.59
CA ASN A 114 18.83 -1.25 0.21
C ASN A 114 17.86 -2.45 0.13
N TYR A 115 16.75 -2.39 0.87
CA TYR A 115 15.71 -3.42 0.85
C TYR A 115 14.30 -2.80 0.88
N PHE A 116 13.33 -3.57 0.38
CA PHE A 116 11.90 -3.24 0.46
C PHE A 116 11.13 -4.48 0.92
N ALA A 117 10.79 -4.51 2.21
CA ALA A 117 10.03 -5.59 2.85
C ALA A 117 9.48 -5.13 4.21
N HIS A 118 8.43 -5.77 4.73
CA HIS A 118 7.92 -5.47 6.08
C HIS A 118 8.93 -5.79 7.19
N ILE A 119 9.64 -6.91 7.10
CA ILE A 119 10.67 -7.32 8.07
C ILE A 119 12.05 -6.86 7.56
N SER A 120 12.88 -6.28 8.43
CA SER A 120 14.24 -5.88 8.07
C SER A 120 15.19 -7.07 7.88
N PRO A 121 16.32 -6.93 7.16
CA PRO A 121 17.38 -7.93 7.12
C PRO A 121 17.94 -8.31 8.50
N SER A 122 17.80 -7.42 9.49
CA SER A 122 18.15 -7.64 10.90
C SER A 122 17.03 -8.30 11.73
N GLY A 123 15.89 -8.66 11.11
CA GLY A 123 14.77 -9.33 11.76
C GLY A 123 13.76 -8.41 12.47
N LEU A 124 13.90 -7.08 12.33
CA LEU A 124 12.98 -6.12 12.94
C LEU A 124 11.64 -6.10 12.18
N THR A 125 10.57 -6.44 12.87
CA THR A 125 9.19 -6.37 12.37
C THR A 125 8.68 -4.91 12.34
N PRO A 126 7.60 -4.60 11.60
CA PRO A 126 6.95 -3.27 11.66
C PRO A 126 6.66 -2.80 13.10
N TRP A 127 6.23 -3.73 13.95
CA TRP A 127 5.90 -3.50 15.35
C TRP A 127 7.13 -3.18 16.21
N SER A 128 8.30 -3.71 15.83
CA SER A 128 9.56 -3.42 16.51
C SER A 128 9.90 -1.93 16.42
N TRP A 129 9.57 -1.26 15.32
CA TRP A 129 9.78 0.19 15.14
C TRP A 129 8.81 1.00 15.99
N MET A 130 7.52 0.60 16.03
CA MET A 130 6.51 1.22 16.91
C MET A 130 6.93 1.15 18.38
N ILE A 131 7.36 -0.04 18.84
CA ILE A 131 7.78 -0.27 20.23
C ILE A 131 9.06 0.53 20.55
N GLN A 132 10.03 0.60 19.64
CA GLN A 132 11.24 1.41 19.81
C GLN A 132 10.93 2.92 19.89
N ALA A 133 9.95 3.41 19.12
CA ALA A 133 9.44 4.78 19.24
C ALA A 133 8.58 5.00 20.51
N GLY A 134 8.38 3.98 21.34
CA GLY A 134 7.57 4.06 22.57
C GLY A 134 6.06 3.97 22.35
N TYR A 135 5.60 3.71 21.12
CA TYR A 135 4.18 3.57 20.81
C TYR A 135 3.65 2.21 21.27
N LYS A 136 2.70 2.23 22.21
CA LYS A 136 2.01 1.04 22.72
C LYS A 136 0.66 0.90 22.04
N TYR A 137 0.48 -0.15 21.26
CA TYR A 137 -0.72 -0.34 20.44
C TYR A 137 -1.66 -1.43 20.99
N LYS A 138 -2.95 -1.30 20.69
CA LYS A 138 -3.96 -2.37 20.76
C LYS A 138 -4.19 -2.99 19.38
N TYR A 139 -4.19 -2.14 18.35
CA TYR A 139 -4.23 -2.51 16.94
C TYR A 139 -3.13 -1.74 16.21
N ALA A 140 -2.50 -2.37 15.23
CA ALA A 140 -1.46 -1.78 14.40
C ALA A 140 -1.57 -2.29 12.95
N GLY A 141 -1.04 -1.52 12.00
CA GLY A 141 -0.99 -1.84 10.57
C GLY A 141 0.19 -1.14 9.91
N GLU A 142 0.67 -1.66 8.79
CA GLU A 142 1.71 -1.03 7.96
C GLU A 142 1.37 -1.20 6.48
N ASN A 143 1.50 -0.11 5.72
CA ASN A 143 1.54 -0.09 4.26
C ASN A 143 2.91 0.43 3.80
N LEU A 144 3.50 -0.16 2.76
CA LEU A 144 4.78 0.23 2.19
C LEU A 144 4.59 0.62 0.72
N ALA A 145 5.40 1.55 0.20
CA ALA A 145 5.42 1.90 -1.22
C ALA A 145 6.80 2.41 -1.66
N VAL A 146 7.17 2.13 -2.91
CA VAL A 146 8.45 2.53 -3.52
C VAL A 146 8.25 2.84 -5.01
N HIS A 147 9.19 3.54 -5.66
CA HIS A 147 9.13 3.92 -7.08
C HIS A 147 7.90 4.76 -7.50
N PHE A 148 7.28 5.44 -6.54
CA PHE A 148 6.26 6.46 -6.81
C PHE A 148 6.85 7.85 -7.06
N THR A 149 6.11 8.65 -7.83
CA THR A 149 6.45 10.03 -8.20
C THR A 149 5.46 11.06 -7.65
N SER A 150 4.35 10.61 -7.05
CA SER A 150 3.25 11.46 -6.56
C SER A 150 2.52 10.80 -5.41
N ALA A 151 1.92 11.60 -4.52
CA ALA A 151 1.17 11.08 -3.38
C ALA A 151 -0.13 10.38 -3.82
N GLU A 152 -0.78 10.89 -4.87
CA GLU A 152 -1.96 10.27 -5.47
C GLU A 152 -1.63 8.88 -6.02
N GLY A 153 -0.46 8.73 -6.66
CA GLY A 153 -0.01 7.44 -7.18
C GLY A 153 0.20 6.41 -6.06
N VAL A 154 0.80 6.81 -4.94
CA VAL A 154 0.96 5.94 -3.75
C VAL A 154 -0.41 5.51 -3.22
N GLN A 155 -1.34 6.47 -3.05
CA GLN A 155 -2.69 6.18 -2.56
C GLN A 155 -3.45 5.25 -3.52
N GLU A 156 -3.39 5.50 -4.84
CA GLU A 156 -4.02 4.64 -5.85
C GLU A 156 -3.42 3.23 -5.87
N GLY A 157 -2.10 3.10 -5.69
CA GLY A 157 -1.41 1.81 -5.54
C GLY A 157 -1.94 1.01 -4.35
N TRP A 158 -1.95 1.63 -3.16
CA TRP A 158 -2.50 1.01 -1.95
C TRP A 158 -3.99 0.69 -2.03
N LEU A 159 -4.79 1.50 -2.72
CA LEU A 159 -6.22 1.21 -2.92
C LEU A 159 -6.48 0.13 -3.98
N ALA A 160 -5.52 -0.13 -4.87
CA ALA A 160 -5.59 -1.20 -5.86
C ALA A 160 -5.17 -2.58 -5.29
N SER A 161 -4.29 -2.61 -4.29
CA SER A 161 -3.96 -3.85 -3.55
C SER A 161 -5.01 -4.13 -2.45
N PRO A 162 -5.59 -5.35 -2.38
CA PRO A 162 -6.60 -5.68 -1.37
C PRO A 162 -6.09 -5.56 0.08
N SER A 163 -4.85 -5.95 0.38
CA SER A 163 -4.30 -5.91 1.74
C SER A 163 -3.99 -4.48 2.20
N HIS A 164 -3.32 -3.69 1.35
CA HIS A 164 -3.04 -2.28 1.62
C HIS A 164 -4.33 -1.46 1.78
N ARG A 165 -5.34 -1.74 0.94
CA ARG A 165 -6.68 -1.17 1.07
C ARG A 165 -7.35 -1.58 2.37
N ALA A 166 -7.23 -2.84 2.79
CA ALA A 166 -7.80 -3.33 4.05
C ALA A 166 -7.27 -2.55 5.25
N ASN A 167 -5.98 -2.18 5.28
CA ASN A 167 -5.43 -1.28 6.29
C ASN A 167 -6.05 0.12 6.25
N ILE A 168 -6.14 0.75 5.08
CA ILE A 168 -6.71 2.10 4.90
C ILE A 168 -8.17 2.18 5.39
N VAL A 169 -8.98 1.15 5.14
CA VAL A 169 -10.41 1.13 5.52
C VAL A 169 -10.68 0.49 6.89
N ASN A 170 -9.65 0.04 7.63
CA ASN A 170 -9.84 -0.62 8.91
C ASN A 170 -10.42 0.34 9.96
N GLN A 171 -11.56 -0.03 10.56
CA GLN A 171 -12.23 0.75 11.60
C GLN A 171 -11.53 0.64 12.97
N ASN A 172 -10.65 -0.34 13.17
CA ASN A 172 -9.92 -0.53 14.42
C ASN A 172 -8.76 0.45 14.62
N TYR A 173 -8.41 1.26 13.61
CA TYR A 173 -7.36 2.27 13.68
C TYR A 173 -7.95 3.67 13.93
N THR A 174 -7.34 4.40 14.87
CA THR A 174 -7.66 5.79 15.21
C THR A 174 -6.52 6.77 14.90
N GLU A 175 -5.31 6.24 14.73
CA GLU A 175 -4.06 7.00 14.64
C GLU A 175 -3.24 6.56 13.40
N ILE A 176 -2.46 7.50 12.85
CA ILE A 176 -1.61 7.30 11.65
C ILE A 176 -0.27 8.02 11.81
N GLY A 177 0.79 7.49 11.20
CA GLY A 177 2.07 8.18 11.04
C GLY A 177 2.72 7.79 9.71
N ILE A 178 3.35 8.75 9.04
CA ILE A 178 3.94 8.55 7.70
C ILE A 178 5.45 8.88 7.72
N GLY A 179 6.26 7.92 7.27
CA GLY A 179 7.67 8.12 6.95
C GLY A 179 7.83 8.29 5.44
N VAL A 180 8.57 9.32 5.02
CA VAL A 180 8.97 9.53 3.61
C VAL A 180 10.47 9.77 3.58
N VAL A 181 11.21 8.91 2.87
CA VAL A 181 12.67 8.98 2.76
C VAL A 181 13.10 8.77 1.32
N MET A 182 13.91 9.68 0.79
CA MET A 182 14.58 9.49 -0.49
C MET A 182 15.83 8.63 -0.30
N GLY A 183 16.05 7.70 -1.22
CA GLY A 183 17.21 6.80 -1.22
C GLY A 183 17.44 6.20 -2.60
N GLU A 184 18.20 5.11 -2.65
CA GLU A 184 18.36 4.28 -3.83
C GLU A 184 17.78 2.90 -3.54
N PHE A 185 17.07 2.32 -4.52
CA PHE A 185 16.65 0.92 -4.48
C PHE A 185 16.89 0.29 -5.86
N GLU A 186 17.49 -0.90 -5.87
CA GLU A 186 17.85 -1.64 -7.09
C GLU A 186 18.69 -0.84 -8.12
N GLY A 187 19.46 0.15 -7.66
CA GLY A 187 20.28 1.02 -8.53
C GLY A 187 19.52 2.24 -9.09
N TYR A 188 18.30 2.50 -8.64
CA TYR A 188 17.48 3.64 -9.06
C TYR A 188 17.17 4.58 -7.89
N PRO A 189 17.30 5.91 -8.05
CA PRO A 189 16.85 6.86 -7.04
C PRO A 189 15.34 6.75 -6.86
N THR A 190 14.89 6.60 -5.61
CA THR A 190 13.52 6.29 -5.26
C THR A 190 13.07 7.02 -4.00
N THR A 191 11.76 7.02 -3.75
CA THR A 191 11.18 7.49 -2.48
C THR A 191 10.52 6.31 -1.79
N PHE A 192 11.05 5.94 -0.63
CA PHE A 192 10.43 4.99 0.28
C PHE A 192 9.32 5.70 1.06
N VAL A 193 8.13 5.12 1.05
CA VAL A 193 6.98 5.59 1.83
C VAL A 193 6.55 4.47 2.77
N VAL A 194 6.44 4.82 4.05
CA VAL A 194 5.94 3.94 5.11
C VAL A 194 4.73 4.60 5.72
N GLN A 195 3.59 3.92 5.70
CA GLN A 195 2.36 4.35 6.36
C GLN A 195 2.06 3.39 7.50
N MET A 196 2.20 3.88 8.74
CA MET A 196 1.89 3.12 9.94
C MET A 196 0.55 3.56 10.50
N PHE A 197 -0.28 2.58 10.86
CA PHE A 197 -1.56 2.76 11.50
C PHE A 197 -1.53 2.23 12.93
N GLY A 198 -2.39 2.76 13.79
CA GLY A 198 -2.73 2.06 15.01
C GLY A 198 -3.86 2.66 15.83
N THR A 199 -4.00 2.10 17.02
CA THR A 199 -4.84 2.61 18.10
C THR A 199 -4.09 2.35 19.40
N SER A 200 -3.76 3.39 20.15
CA SER A 200 -3.02 3.28 21.40
C SER A 200 -3.72 2.34 22.39
N SER A 201 -2.96 1.44 23.02
CA SER A 201 -3.46 0.65 24.16
C SER A 201 -3.55 1.48 25.44
N THR A 202 -3.00 2.71 25.44
CA THR A 202 -3.16 3.69 26.52
C THR A 202 -4.46 4.48 26.33
N ALA A 203 -5.57 3.76 26.16
CA ALA A 203 -6.89 4.37 26.20
C ALA A 203 -7.19 4.79 27.65
N THR A 204 -6.95 6.07 27.94
CA THR A 204 -7.55 6.76 29.07
C THR A 204 -9.06 6.57 28.96
N GLN A 205 -9.61 5.65 29.75
CA GLN A 205 -11.02 5.70 30.11
C GLN A 205 -11.28 7.12 30.60
N PRO A 206 -12.27 7.85 30.05
CA PRO A 206 -12.74 9.06 30.71
C PRO A 206 -13.11 8.63 32.12
N ILE A 207 -12.41 9.18 33.13
CA ILE A 207 -12.88 9.05 34.50
C ILE A 207 -14.25 9.68 34.47
N ALA A 208 -15.29 8.84 34.54
CA ALA A 208 -16.63 9.30 34.75
C ALA A 208 -16.58 10.03 36.10
N VAL A 209 -16.54 11.35 36.05
CA VAL A 209 -16.62 12.20 37.23
C VAL A 209 -18.02 11.96 37.77
N VAL A 210 -18.14 10.98 38.67
CA VAL A 210 -19.32 10.77 39.48
C VAL A 210 -19.42 12.02 40.35
N THR A 211 -20.15 13.01 39.83
CA THR A 211 -20.53 14.20 40.58
C THR A 211 -21.43 13.74 41.71
N VAL A 212 -20.84 13.46 42.87
CA VAL A 212 -21.56 13.15 44.10
C VAL A 212 -22.31 14.42 44.51
N PRO A 213 -23.65 14.45 44.51
CA PRO A 213 -24.39 15.58 45.06
C PRO A 213 -24.24 15.58 46.60
N PRO A 214 -24.28 16.75 47.25
CA PRO A 214 -23.90 16.89 48.66
C PRO A 214 -24.87 16.16 49.59
N SER A 215 -24.31 15.46 50.57
CA SER A 215 -25.08 14.72 51.58
C SER A 215 -25.79 15.66 52.56
N THR A 216 -27.10 15.49 52.75
CA THR A 216 -27.81 16.00 53.92
C THR A 216 -27.96 14.92 54.99
N SER A 217 -27.46 15.26 56.18
CA SER A 217 -27.42 14.44 57.39
C SER A 217 -28.78 14.08 57.97
N THR A 218 -28.89 12.91 58.62
CA THR A 218 -29.65 12.75 59.88
C THR A 218 -29.03 11.67 60.77
N THR A 219 -28.80 12.07 62.01
CA THR A 219 -28.18 11.45 63.18
C THR A 219 -28.67 10.06 63.65
N THR A 220 -27.75 9.27 64.23
CA THR A 220 -27.85 8.67 65.59
C THR A 220 -26.43 8.32 66.10
N PRO A 221 -26.17 8.05 67.40
CA PRO A 221 -25.14 8.82 68.10
C PRO A 221 -23.89 8.04 68.58
N VAL A 222 -22.92 8.86 68.98
CA VAL A 222 -21.60 8.53 69.54
C VAL A 222 -21.66 8.08 71.01
N ILE A 223 -20.84 7.10 71.40
CA ILE A 223 -20.07 7.14 72.66
C ILE A 223 -18.64 6.66 72.39
N THR A 224 -17.65 7.31 73.02
CA THR A 224 -16.21 7.27 72.65
C THR A 224 -15.36 6.53 73.73
N PRO A 225 -14.03 6.76 73.93
CA PRO A 225 -13.02 5.70 73.83
C PRO A 225 -12.33 5.32 75.17
N SER A 226 -11.41 4.34 75.15
CA SER A 226 -10.04 4.48 75.68
C SER A 226 -9.19 3.20 75.51
N ALA A 227 -7.87 3.39 75.44
CA ALA A 227 -6.82 2.41 75.74
C ALA A 227 -5.99 2.97 76.92
N PRO A 228 -4.88 2.36 77.40
CA PRO A 228 -4.43 0.95 77.30
C PRO A 228 -4.13 0.33 78.71
N GLN A 229 -3.87 -0.99 78.81
CA GLN A 229 -2.82 -1.57 79.70
C GLN A 229 -2.70 -3.11 79.64
N GLN A 230 -1.46 -3.59 79.77
CA GLN A 230 -0.99 -4.94 80.15
C GLN A 230 -0.61 -4.85 81.66
N PRO A 231 -0.76 -5.86 82.55
CA PRO A 231 -0.31 -7.26 82.42
C PRO A 231 -1.36 -8.32 82.92
N GLU A 232 -1.10 -9.61 83.25
CA GLU A 232 0.14 -10.38 83.47
C GLU A 232 0.03 -11.90 83.13
N VAL A 233 0.60 -12.78 83.96
CA VAL A 233 0.85 -14.23 83.80
C VAL A 233 0.01 -15.07 84.77
N ALA A 234 -0.56 -16.21 84.31
CA ALA A 234 -0.71 -17.52 85.00
C ALA A 234 -1.68 -18.40 84.18
N SER A 235 -1.39 -19.63 83.72
CA SER A 235 -0.82 -20.86 84.32
C SER A 235 -1.88 -21.82 84.89
N ALA A 236 -1.91 -23.05 84.34
CA ALA A 236 -2.68 -24.24 84.75
C ALA A 236 -4.24 -24.15 84.59
N THR A 237 -4.99 -25.22 84.33
CA THR A 237 -4.69 -26.67 84.29
C THR A 237 -5.59 -27.38 83.25
N GLU A 238 -5.18 -28.54 82.74
CA GLU A 238 -6.07 -29.48 82.02
C GLU A 238 -7.19 -30.04 82.95
N PRO A 239 -8.19 -30.76 82.39
CA PRO A 239 -7.99 -32.21 82.33
C PRO A 239 -8.34 -32.88 81.00
N VAL A 240 -7.42 -33.76 80.62
CA VAL A 240 -7.51 -34.92 79.74
C VAL A 240 -8.91 -35.57 79.65
N VAL A 241 -9.35 -35.82 78.42
CA VAL A 241 -10.21 -36.98 78.06
C VAL A 241 -9.60 -37.63 76.81
N GLU A 242 -9.27 -38.92 76.90
CA GLU A 242 -8.61 -39.78 75.91
C GLU A 242 -9.60 -40.93 75.51
N PRO A 243 -9.59 -41.53 74.29
CA PRO A 243 -10.62 -41.20 73.30
C PRO A 243 -11.45 -42.44 72.87
N GLU A 244 -12.32 -42.28 71.86
CA GLU A 244 -12.78 -43.41 71.05
C GLU A 244 -12.38 -43.25 69.57
N PRO A 245 -12.10 -44.35 68.84
CA PRO A 245 -11.47 -44.29 67.52
C PRO A 245 -12.50 -44.16 66.39
N VAL A 246 -12.35 -43.13 65.56
CA VAL A 246 -13.09 -43.01 64.30
C VAL A 246 -12.12 -42.89 63.12
N GLN A 247 -12.48 -43.53 62.02
CA GLN A 247 -11.64 -43.92 60.88
C GLN A 247 -11.09 -42.72 60.08
N PRO A 248 -9.97 -42.87 59.35
CA PRO A 248 -9.36 -41.76 58.61
C PRO A 248 -10.26 -41.27 57.47
N VAL A 249 -10.82 -40.07 57.63
CA VAL A 249 -11.46 -39.33 56.54
C VAL A 249 -10.36 -38.80 55.63
N VAL A 250 -10.37 -39.24 54.37
CA VAL A 250 -9.47 -38.74 53.33
C VAL A 250 -9.83 -37.28 53.02
N THR A 251 -8.92 -36.37 53.33
CA THR A 251 -9.03 -34.96 52.91
C THR A 251 -8.60 -34.86 51.44
N PRO A 252 -9.46 -34.45 50.50
CA PRO A 252 -9.02 -34.13 49.15
C PRO A 252 -8.16 -32.86 49.16
N GLU A 253 -7.07 -32.85 48.39
CA GLU A 253 -6.22 -31.68 48.22
C GLU A 253 -7.02 -30.47 47.69
N PRO A 254 -6.65 -29.23 48.06
CA PRO A 254 -7.28 -28.05 47.48
C PRO A 254 -6.99 -27.99 45.98
N VAL A 255 -8.04 -28.11 45.16
CA VAL A 255 -7.95 -27.94 43.72
C VAL A 255 -7.36 -26.57 43.43
N LYS A 256 -6.14 -26.56 42.89
CA LYS A 256 -5.48 -25.36 42.39
C LYS A 256 -6.31 -24.82 41.22
N THR A 257 -7.08 -23.77 41.48
CA THR A 257 -7.84 -23.06 40.44
C THR A 257 -6.86 -22.48 39.43
N GLU A 258 -6.69 -23.16 38.30
CA GLU A 258 -5.97 -22.63 37.15
C GLU A 258 -6.73 -21.40 36.65
N PRO A 259 -6.07 -20.24 36.49
CA PRO A 259 -6.74 -19.05 35.98
C PRO A 259 -7.18 -19.34 34.54
N ALA A 260 -8.46 -19.10 34.25
CA ALA A 260 -9.03 -19.36 32.93
C ALA A 260 -8.23 -18.61 31.86
N THR A 261 -7.48 -19.38 31.05
CA THR A 261 -6.70 -18.86 29.94
C THR A 261 -7.64 -18.13 28.99
N ALA A 262 -7.45 -16.81 28.86
CA ALA A 262 -8.15 -16.04 27.84
C ALA A 262 -7.86 -16.68 26.47
N PRO A 263 -8.87 -16.86 25.59
CA PRO A 263 -8.66 -17.49 24.30
C PRO A 263 -7.57 -16.73 23.54
N LEU A 264 -6.52 -17.46 23.15
CA LEU A 264 -5.41 -16.90 22.40
C LEU A 264 -5.94 -16.26 21.10
N PRO A 265 -5.36 -15.14 20.64
CA PRO A 265 -5.80 -14.52 19.40
C PRO A 265 -5.66 -15.51 18.24
N VAL A 266 -6.72 -15.64 17.44
CA VAL A 266 -6.74 -16.53 16.27
C VAL A 266 -5.69 -16.03 15.28
N LEU A 267 -4.65 -16.81 15.06
CA LEU A 267 -3.53 -16.46 14.18
C LEU A 267 -3.91 -16.82 12.73
N ILE A 268 -4.58 -15.88 12.07
CA ILE A 268 -4.91 -15.97 10.65
C ILE A 268 -3.59 -15.90 9.84
N PRO A 269 -3.37 -16.75 8.82
CA PRO A 269 -2.26 -16.61 7.88
C PRO A 269 -2.23 -15.21 7.26
N THR A 270 -1.06 -14.66 6.95
CA THR A 270 -0.96 -13.31 6.37
C THR A 270 0.18 -13.22 5.37
N LEU A 271 -0.15 -12.89 4.12
CA LEU A 271 0.81 -12.71 3.03
C LEU A 271 1.53 -11.37 3.16
N ASP A 272 2.86 -11.41 3.05
CA ASP A 272 3.67 -10.23 2.76
C ASP A 272 3.71 -10.04 1.22
N GLU A 273 2.85 -9.19 0.67
CA GLU A 273 2.76 -8.96 -0.78
C GLU A 273 4.09 -8.44 -1.38
N SER A 274 4.88 -7.68 -0.62
CA SER A 274 6.18 -7.14 -1.06
C SER A 274 7.24 -8.23 -1.27
N SER A 275 7.07 -9.39 -0.65
CA SER A 275 7.97 -10.54 -0.75
C SER A 275 7.68 -11.50 -1.91
N VAL A 276 6.60 -11.28 -2.67
CA VAL A 276 6.12 -12.19 -3.71
C VAL A 276 7.01 -12.10 -4.95
N ALA A 277 7.84 -13.12 -5.15
CA ALA A 277 8.61 -13.32 -6.36
C ALA A 277 8.03 -14.51 -7.15
N ILE A 278 7.66 -14.25 -8.41
CA ILE A 278 7.21 -15.27 -9.37
C ILE A 278 8.15 -15.22 -10.57
N VAL A 279 8.84 -16.31 -10.86
CA VAL A 279 9.72 -16.44 -12.03
C VAL A 279 9.16 -17.50 -12.96
N GLN A 280 8.96 -17.14 -14.24
CA GLN A 280 8.53 -18.09 -15.26
C GLN A 280 9.69 -18.93 -15.76
N GLN A 281 9.49 -20.23 -15.83
CA GLN A 281 10.37 -21.20 -16.48
C GLN A 281 9.61 -21.94 -17.58
N ASP A 282 10.31 -22.78 -18.34
CA ASP A 282 9.67 -23.65 -19.33
C ASP A 282 8.87 -24.75 -18.62
N GLY A 283 7.53 -24.64 -18.66
CA GLY A 283 6.60 -25.61 -18.08
C GLY A 283 6.22 -25.42 -16.61
N TYR A 284 6.72 -24.38 -15.91
CA TYR A 284 6.36 -24.08 -14.51
C TYR A 284 6.65 -22.63 -14.11
N TYR A 285 6.12 -22.23 -12.96
CA TYR A 285 6.53 -21.01 -12.24
C TYR A 285 7.26 -21.38 -10.95
N ASP A 286 8.45 -20.82 -10.73
CA ASP A 286 9.05 -20.74 -9.40
C ASP A 286 8.29 -19.66 -8.61
N VAL A 287 7.66 -20.05 -7.51
CA VAL A 287 6.96 -19.13 -6.59
C VAL A 287 7.77 -19.05 -5.31
N LYS A 288 8.03 -17.83 -4.84
CA LYS A 288 8.62 -17.55 -3.52
C LYS A 288 7.86 -16.39 -2.86
N LEU A 289 7.53 -16.53 -1.58
CA LEU A 289 6.80 -15.52 -0.80
C LEU A 289 7.08 -15.68 0.70
N SER A 290 6.75 -14.67 1.48
CA SER A 290 6.69 -14.70 2.94
C SER A 290 5.23 -14.74 3.40
N MET A 291 4.90 -15.69 4.27
CA MET A 291 3.56 -15.89 4.83
C MET A 291 3.70 -16.05 6.35
N LEU A 292 3.22 -15.06 7.11
CA LEU A 292 3.15 -15.13 8.57
C LEU A 292 2.00 -16.04 9.00
N ASN A 293 2.12 -16.61 10.21
CA ASN A 293 1.11 -17.47 10.85
C ASN A 293 0.69 -18.72 10.06
N ALA A 294 1.37 -19.05 8.97
CA ALA A 294 1.10 -20.24 8.16
C ALA A 294 1.90 -21.45 8.68
N ASN A 295 1.20 -22.57 8.81
CA ASN A 295 1.76 -23.90 9.06
C ASN A 295 1.90 -24.72 7.75
N SER A 296 1.12 -24.37 6.71
CA SER A 296 1.28 -24.89 5.35
C SER A 296 0.84 -23.86 4.32
N VAL A 297 1.50 -23.83 3.16
CA VAL A 297 1.11 -22.98 2.01
C VAL A 297 1.15 -23.81 0.72
N ALA A 298 0.08 -23.78 -0.06
CA ALA A 298 0.00 -24.43 -1.37
C ALA A 298 -0.32 -23.42 -2.47
N ALA A 299 0.39 -23.49 -3.59
CA ALA A 299 0.11 -22.70 -4.80
C ALA A 299 -0.87 -23.44 -5.71
N TYR A 300 -1.71 -22.68 -6.40
CA TYR A 300 -2.77 -23.14 -7.30
C TYR A 300 -2.73 -22.34 -8.60
N LEU A 301 -2.79 -23.03 -9.73
CA LEU A 301 -3.02 -22.45 -11.04
C LEU A 301 -4.13 -23.27 -11.73
N GLY A 302 -5.34 -22.73 -11.74
CA GLY A 302 -6.52 -23.47 -12.21
C GLY A 302 -6.82 -24.69 -11.34
N SER A 303 -6.80 -25.87 -11.97
CA SER A 303 -6.90 -27.18 -11.27
C SER A 303 -5.57 -27.71 -10.76
N ASP A 304 -4.45 -27.21 -11.27
CA ASP A 304 -3.12 -27.67 -10.88
C ASP A 304 -2.73 -27.01 -9.55
N TRP A 305 -2.05 -27.76 -8.68
CA TRP A 305 -1.60 -27.26 -7.38
C TRP A 305 -0.28 -27.90 -6.95
N SER A 306 0.45 -27.20 -6.09
CA SER A 306 1.70 -27.69 -5.51
C SER A 306 1.87 -27.19 -4.07
N GLN A 307 2.44 -28.04 -3.22
CA GLN A 307 2.81 -27.67 -1.86
C GLN A 307 4.10 -26.84 -1.89
N LEU A 308 4.08 -25.64 -1.33
CA LEU A 308 5.29 -24.86 -1.08
C LEU A 308 5.96 -25.37 0.21
N THR A 309 7.29 -25.23 0.27
CA THR A 309 8.12 -25.61 1.42
C THR A 309 8.89 -24.40 1.96
N ASN A 310 9.18 -24.43 3.25
CA ASN A 310 9.99 -23.46 3.97
C ASN A 310 11.27 -24.12 4.54
N SER A 311 12.23 -23.30 4.99
CA SER A 311 13.40 -23.78 5.73
C SER A 311 13.24 -23.51 7.23
N ALA A 312 13.86 -24.34 8.07
CA ALA A 312 13.95 -24.09 9.51
C ALA A 312 14.61 -22.73 9.84
N ASP A 313 15.54 -22.27 8.99
CA ASP A 313 16.23 -20.99 9.14
C ASP A 313 15.35 -19.78 8.73
N GLN A 314 14.32 -20.01 7.91
CA GLN A 314 13.42 -18.99 7.39
C GLN A 314 11.97 -19.53 7.36
N PRO A 315 11.34 -19.76 8.53
CA PRO A 315 10.08 -20.49 8.64
C PRO A 315 8.89 -19.78 7.98
N ASN A 316 8.96 -18.45 7.82
CA ASN A 316 7.92 -17.68 7.13
C ASN A 316 8.12 -17.62 5.61
N ILE A 317 9.28 -18.00 5.06
CA ILE A 317 9.55 -17.92 3.62
C ILE A 317 9.25 -19.27 2.98
N TRP A 318 8.24 -19.26 2.11
CA TRP A 318 7.74 -20.40 1.37
C TRP A 318 8.18 -20.32 -0.08
N SER A 319 8.60 -21.45 -0.64
CA SER A 319 9.00 -21.55 -2.05
C SER A 319 8.63 -22.90 -2.65
N GLY A 320 8.48 -22.94 -3.97
CA GLY A 320 8.13 -24.17 -4.69
C GLY A 320 7.76 -23.90 -6.13
N GLN A 321 7.49 -24.97 -6.88
CA GLN A 321 7.19 -24.91 -8.30
C GLN A 321 5.73 -25.29 -8.54
N ILE A 322 5.00 -24.47 -9.29
CA ILE A 322 3.66 -24.78 -9.78
C ILE A 322 3.73 -25.03 -11.28
N ALA A 323 3.20 -26.17 -11.73
CA ALA A 323 3.21 -26.54 -13.14
C ALA A 323 2.44 -25.50 -13.97
N TYR A 324 2.94 -25.22 -15.17
CA TYR A 324 2.32 -24.33 -16.15
C TYR A 324 2.21 -25.08 -17.47
N ASN A 325 0.98 -25.39 -17.86
CA ASN A 325 0.71 -25.99 -19.17
C ASN A 325 -0.24 -25.12 -19.99
N LYS A 326 0.26 -24.59 -21.09
CA LYS A 326 -0.47 -23.74 -22.03
C LYS A 326 -1.71 -24.41 -22.63
N THR A 327 -1.81 -25.75 -22.62
CA THR A 327 -2.98 -26.47 -23.15
C THR A 327 -4.07 -26.74 -22.13
N THR A 328 -3.80 -26.62 -20.82
CA THR A 328 -4.81 -26.80 -19.75
C THR A 328 -5.41 -25.46 -19.29
N LEU A 329 -4.66 -24.37 -19.39
CA LEU A 329 -5.15 -23.01 -19.15
C LEU A 329 -6.40 -22.71 -20.00
N GLY A 330 -7.48 -22.32 -19.34
CA GLY A 330 -8.72 -21.90 -20.00
C GLY A 330 -8.49 -20.74 -20.98
N GLN A 331 -9.35 -20.58 -21.98
CA GLN A 331 -9.18 -19.59 -23.07
C GLN A 331 -9.01 -18.14 -22.59
N ASN A 332 -9.52 -17.81 -21.41
CA ASN A 332 -9.35 -16.50 -20.80
C ASN A 332 -8.01 -16.37 -20.06
N GLY A 333 -7.45 -17.47 -19.54
CA GLY A 333 -6.38 -17.54 -18.53
C GLY A 333 -6.91 -17.83 -17.12
N GLU A 334 -6.01 -18.00 -16.16
CA GLU A 334 -6.33 -18.46 -14.80
C GLU A 334 -5.54 -17.70 -13.71
N GLN A 335 -6.08 -17.68 -12.49
CA GLN A 335 -5.41 -17.06 -11.35
C GLN A 335 -4.33 -17.98 -10.78
N LEU A 336 -3.10 -17.46 -10.68
CA LEU A 336 -2.11 -18.01 -9.77
C LEU A 336 -2.44 -17.49 -8.36
N SER A 337 -2.80 -18.40 -7.47
CA SER A 337 -3.16 -18.09 -6.08
C SER A 337 -2.44 -19.01 -5.11
N VAL A 338 -2.34 -18.61 -3.85
CA VAL A 338 -1.87 -19.46 -2.76
C VAL A 338 -2.94 -19.57 -1.70
N VAL A 339 -3.06 -20.76 -1.12
CA VAL A 339 -3.86 -21.01 0.08
C VAL A 339 -2.90 -21.34 1.20
N ALA A 340 -3.02 -20.60 2.30
CA ALA A 340 -2.27 -20.85 3.52
C ALA A 340 -3.21 -21.36 4.62
N ALA A 341 -2.73 -22.27 5.46
CA ALA A 341 -3.44 -22.76 6.64
C ALA A 341 -2.63 -22.47 7.91
N SER A 342 -3.28 -21.98 8.96
CA SER A 342 -2.70 -21.81 10.29
C SER A 342 -2.58 -23.15 11.03
N ALA A 343 -1.80 -23.19 12.11
CA ALA A 343 -1.75 -24.35 13.01
C ALA A 343 -3.12 -24.67 13.67
N SER A 344 -4.00 -23.67 13.78
CA SER A 344 -5.38 -23.80 14.27
C SER A 344 -6.39 -24.25 13.20
N GLY A 345 -5.97 -24.38 11.93
CA GLY A 345 -6.83 -24.83 10.83
C GLY A 345 -7.57 -23.73 10.07
N GLU A 346 -7.49 -22.47 10.48
CA GLU A 346 -7.98 -21.33 9.69
C GLU A 346 -7.20 -21.21 8.37
N THR A 347 -7.90 -21.01 7.26
CA THR A 347 -7.31 -20.93 5.92
C THR A 347 -7.63 -19.63 5.20
N GLU A 348 -6.62 -19.04 4.55
CA GLU A 348 -6.76 -17.86 3.71
C GLU A 348 -6.27 -18.09 2.28
N ARG A 349 -6.90 -17.43 1.31
CA ARG A 349 -6.53 -17.50 -0.11
C ARG A 349 -6.12 -16.12 -0.64
N TYR A 350 -4.92 -16.04 -1.20
CA TYR A 350 -4.37 -14.85 -1.83
C TYR A 350 -4.17 -15.08 -3.33
N THR A 351 -4.67 -14.19 -4.18
CA THR A 351 -4.35 -14.20 -5.62
C THR A 351 -3.06 -13.44 -5.83
N LEU A 352 -2.02 -14.12 -6.32
CA LEU A 352 -0.68 -13.55 -6.51
C LEU A 352 -0.50 -12.93 -7.90
N ALA A 353 -1.08 -13.55 -8.93
CA ALA A 353 -0.99 -13.09 -10.31
C ALA A 353 -2.13 -13.67 -11.17
N TRP A 354 -2.25 -13.18 -12.39
CA TRP A 354 -3.22 -13.64 -13.37
C TRP A 354 -2.47 -14.11 -14.63
N VAL A 355 -2.59 -15.40 -14.98
CA VAL A 355 -1.77 -16.06 -16.01
C VAL A 355 -2.58 -16.23 -17.30
N ALA A 356 -2.18 -15.51 -18.36
CA ALA A 356 -2.81 -15.63 -19.67
C ALA A 356 -2.26 -16.82 -20.49
N PRO A 357 -3.06 -17.39 -21.41
CA PRO A 357 -2.64 -18.53 -22.23
C PRO A 357 -1.71 -18.15 -23.40
N ASP A 358 -1.68 -16.89 -23.84
CA ASP A 358 -0.67 -16.41 -24.80
C ASP A 358 0.45 -15.62 -24.11
N ILE A 359 1.69 -15.95 -24.46
CA ILE A 359 2.89 -15.31 -23.88
C ILE A 359 3.01 -13.84 -24.28
N LYS A 360 2.32 -13.42 -25.36
CA LYS A 360 2.18 -12.02 -25.75
C LYS A 360 1.15 -11.23 -24.94
N THR A 361 0.33 -11.92 -24.15
CA THR A 361 -0.69 -11.34 -23.27
C THR A 361 -0.51 -11.74 -21.80
N GLN A 362 0.63 -12.37 -21.46
CA GLN A 362 1.02 -12.68 -20.09
C GLN A 362 1.41 -11.39 -19.35
N ASN A 363 0.37 -10.66 -18.97
CA ASN A 363 0.44 -9.64 -17.95
C ASN A 363 0.66 -10.37 -16.62
N PHE A 364 1.92 -10.49 -16.21
CA PHE A 364 2.22 -10.76 -14.82
C PHE A 364 1.66 -9.60 -14.00
N TYR A 365 0.47 -9.81 -13.44
CA TYR A 365 -0.01 -9.03 -12.30
C TYR A 365 0.71 -9.47 -11.02
N THR A 366 2.04 -9.63 -11.08
CA THR A 366 2.82 -9.16 -9.95
C THR A 366 2.53 -7.67 -9.84
N PHE A 367 2.35 -7.13 -8.64
CA PHE A 367 2.32 -5.69 -8.44
C PHE A 367 3.75 -5.16 -8.60
N ASN A 368 4.24 -5.19 -9.83
CA ASN A 368 5.55 -4.70 -10.22
C ASN A 368 5.47 -3.17 -10.33
N GLU A 369 5.66 -2.50 -9.20
CA GLU A 369 5.70 -1.03 -9.10
C GLU A 369 6.92 -0.48 -9.86
N GLY A 370 6.79 -0.31 -11.17
CA GLY A 370 7.91 0.13 -12.02
C GLY A 370 7.54 0.68 -13.39
N SER A 371 7.06 -0.16 -14.32
CA SER A 371 7.10 0.16 -15.76
C SER A 371 5.81 0.73 -16.39
N ASP A 372 4.64 0.33 -15.93
CA ASP A 372 3.42 0.36 -16.79
C ASP A 372 2.56 1.64 -16.68
N ARG A 373 3.21 2.79 -16.49
CA ARG A 373 2.56 4.11 -16.35
C ARG A 373 1.93 4.67 -17.64
N TYR A 374 2.00 3.97 -18.77
CA TYR A 374 1.46 4.44 -20.06
C TYR A 374 0.20 3.70 -20.54
N ALA A 375 -0.16 2.56 -19.96
CA ALA A 375 -1.25 1.72 -20.48
C ALA A 375 -2.67 2.17 -20.04
N LYS A 376 -2.81 2.98 -18.98
CA LYS A 376 -4.11 3.31 -18.36
C LYS A 376 -4.68 4.70 -18.70
N LEU A 377 -3.95 5.59 -19.35
CA LEU A 377 -4.44 6.95 -19.62
C LEU A 377 -5.27 7.10 -20.92
N PHE A 378 -5.22 6.11 -21.82
CA PHE A 378 -6.02 6.09 -23.04
C PHE A 378 -6.69 4.72 -23.23
N GLY A 379 -7.91 4.58 -22.72
CA GLY A 379 -8.82 3.55 -23.20
C GLY A 379 -8.98 3.71 -24.71
N PHE A 380 -8.61 2.68 -25.48
CA PHE A 380 -8.42 2.69 -26.93
C PHE A 380 -7.21 3.49 -27.46
N LEU A 381 -5.98 3.04 -27.17
CA LEU A 381 -5.00 2.64 -28.22
C LEU A 381 -3.72 2.03 -27.60
N THR A 382 -3.52 0.71 -27.71
CA THR A 382 -2.24 0.07 -27.36
C THR A 382 -1.32 0.06 -28.59
N ILE A 383 -0.40 1.05 -28.69
CA ILE A 383 0.53 1.16 -29.81
C ILE A 383 1.78 0.30 -29.55
N HIS A 384 1.87 -0.87 -30.18
CA HIS A 384 3.11 -1.65 -30.21
C HIS A 384 4.04 -1.22 -31.34
N ASN A 385 5.35 -1.24 -31.06
CA ASN A 385 6.46 -1.16 -32.02
C ASN A 385 6.48 0.08 -32.94
N LEU A 386 6.94 1.20 -32.39
CA LEU A 386 7.39 2.34 -33.19
C LEU A 386 8.80 2.08 -33.75
N ASN A 387 8.87 1.83 -35.07
CA ASN A 387 10.11 1.80 -35.84
C ASN A 387 10.85 3.16 -35.72
N ASP A 388 12.18 3.19 -35.81
CA ASP A 388 13.01 4.35 -35.40
C ASP A 388 12.59 5.69 -36.04
N SER A 389 12.08 5.66 -37.27
CA SER A 389 11.52 6.84 -37.96
C SER A 389 10.39 7.55 -37.19
N VAL A 390 9.56 6.81 -36.45
CA VAL A 390 8.46 7.39 -35.65
C VAL A 390 8.96 7.86 -34.29
N ARG A 391 10.00 7.22 -33.75
CA ARG A 391 10.73 7.69 -32.56
C ARG A 391 11.37 9.05 -32.83
N ILE A 392 12.02 9.22 -34.00
CA ILE A 392 12.54 10.50 -34.49
C ILE A 392 11.39 11.53 -34.69
N GLY A 393 10.28 11.11 -35.31
CA GLY A 393 9.10 11.96 -35.49
C GLY A 393 8.52 12.48 -34.16
N HIS A 394 8.42 11.63 -33.14
CA HIS A 394 7.92 11.99 -31.82
C HIS A 394 8.89 12.94 -31.08
N THR A 395 10.20 12.71 -31.16
CA THR A 395 11.20 13.63 -30.58
C THR A 395 11.18 15.00 -31.24
N VAL A 396 11.02 15.07 -32.57
CA VAL A 396 10.86 16.34 -33.31
C VAL A 396 9.54 17.03 -32.94
N PHE A 397 8.45 16.29 -32.74
CA PHE A 397 7.17 16.84 -32.30
C PHE A 397 7.23 17.43 -30.88
N VAL A 398 7.86 16.73 -29.93
CA VAL A 398 8.04 17.22 -28.55
C VAL A 398 8.96 18.45 -28.50
N LEU A 399 10.05 18.46 -29.27
CA LEU A 399 10.92 19.63 -29.40
C LEU A 399 10.19 20.83 -30.04
N ALA A 400 9.37 20.60 -31.07
CA ALA A 400 8.54 21.65 -31.67
C ALA A 400 7.52 22.21 -30.67
N LEU A 401 6.89 21.35 -29.85
CA LEU A 401 5.95 21.76 -28.80
C LEU A 401 6.66 22.60 -27.73
N ALA A 402 7.85 22.19 -27.29
CA ALA A 402 8.65 22.91 -26.30
C ALA A 402 9.12 24.29 -26.81
N VAL A 403 9.47 24.41 -28.10
CA VAL A 403 9.79 25.71 -28.73
C VAL A 403 8.55 26.60 -28.84
N ILE A 404 7.37 26.05 -29.13
CA ILE A 404 6.11 26.82 -29.16
C ILE A 404 5.73 27.31 -27.74
N LEU A 405 5.91 26.46 -26.72
CA LEU A 405 5.63 26.77 -25.31
C LEU A 405 6.65 27.70 -24.63
N SER A 406 7.78 28.00 -25.29
CA SER A 406 8.80 28.95 -24.79
C SER A 406 8.81 30.29 -25.54
N ILE A 407 7.84 30.49 -26.45
CA ILE A 407 7.60 31.74 -27.19
C ILE A 407 6.25 32.39 -26.79
N ILE A 408 5.50 31.73 -25.89
CA ILE A 408 4.29 32.24 -25.21
C ILE A 408 4.66 32.65 -23.79
#